data_AF-A0A924HS97-F1
#
_entry.id   AF-A0A924HS97-F1
#
_cell.length_a   1.000
_cell.length_b   1.000
_cell.length_c   1.000
_cell.angle_alpha   90.00
_cell.angle_beta   90.00
_cell.angle_gamma   90.00
#
_symmetry.space_group_name_H-M   'P 1'
#
loop_
_entity.id
_entity.type
_entity.pdbx_description
1 polymer ?
#
loop_
_entity_poly.entity_id
_entity_poly.type
_entity_poly.pdbx_seq_one_letter_code
_entity_poly.pdbx_strand_id
1 'polypeptide(L)'
;MNAPDSASAAVTCHTGTVGVLRPGRHEPMGATLRDGGVNFAVFSSHAQRIELCLFDATGEREVERLPLHGPYDGVFHGFMPGGRV
;
A
#
# COMPACT_ATOMS: atom_id res chain seq x y z
N MET A 1 -36.89 17.92 -23.23
CA MET A 1 -35.55 17.99 -23.85
C MET A 1 -34.62 18.87 -23.01
N ASN A 2 -33.84 18.26 -22.13
CA ASN A 2 -32.38 18.36 -22.09
C ASN A 2 -31.88 17.22 -21.19
N ALA A 3 -30.83 16.55 -21.65
CA ALA A 3 -30.39 15.22 -21.24
C ALA A 3 -29.76 15.18 -19.84
N PRO A 4 -29.67 13.98 -19.21
CA PRO A 4 -28.77 13.72 -18.09
C PRO A 4 -27.40 13.27 -18.62
N ASP A 5 -26.31 13.94 -18.24
CA ASP A 5 -24.95 13.51 -18.56
C ASP A 5 -24.12 13.28 -17.29
N SER A 6 -24.18 12.03 -16.84
CA SER A 6 -23.15 11.37 -16.05
C SER A 6 -21.81 11.39 -16.79
N ALA A 7 -20.79 12.02 -16.20
CA ALA A 7 -19.37 11.72 -16.42
C ALA A 7 -18.63 12.21 -15.16
N SER A 8 -18.24 11.39 -14.18
CA SER A 8 -17.28 10.27 -14.25
C SER A 8 -16.07 10.59 -15.13
N ALA A 9 -15.22 11.52 -14.69
CA ALA A 9 -13.89 11.71 -15.28
C ALA A 9 -12.96 12.55 -14.38
N ALA A 10 -12.60 12.01 -13.22
CA ALA A 10 -11.25 12.20 -12.69
C ALA A 10 -10.91 10.96 -11.85
N VAL A 11 -10.96 9.79 -12.49
CA VAL A 11 -10.07 8.71 -12.10
C VAL A 11 -8.68 9.27 -12.28
N THR A 12 -8.10 9.81 -11.21
CA THR A 12 -6.68 10.09 -11.13
C THR A 12 -6.02 8.78 -11.54
N CYS A 13 -5.41 8.73 -12.72
CA CYS A 13 -4.56 7.63 -13.11
C CYS A 13 -3.56 7.45 -11.97
N HIS A 14 -3.74 6.40 -11.17
CA HIS A 14 -2.79 6.09 -10.11
C HIS A 14 -1.56 5.70 -10.90
N THR A 15 -0.63 6.64 -11.06
CA THR A 15 0.71 6.32 -11.51
C THR A 15 1.20 5.32 -10.48
N GLY A 16 1.03 4.04 -10.79
CA GLY A 16 1.53 2.93 -10.02
C GLY A 16 3.01 3.22 -9.87
N THR A 17 3.37 3.74 -8.70
CA THR A 17 4.76 3.96 -8.39
C THR A 17 5.27 2.55 -8.21
N VAL A 18 5.83 1.98 -9.29
CA VAL A 18 6.62 0.75 -9.22
C VAL A 18 7.74 1.08 -8.26
N GLY A 19 7.53 0.68 -7.01
CA GLY A 19 7.90 1.54 -5.90
C GLY A 19 8.43 0.69 -4.79
N VAL A 20 9.75 0.53 -4.76
CA VAL A 20 10.44 -0.03 -3.61
C VAL A 20 9.91 0.67 -2.35
N LEU A 21 9.36 -0.11 -1.42
CA LEU A 21 8.89 0.43 -0.16
C LEU A 21 10.05 1.12 0.54
N ARG A 22 9.79 2.27 1.15
CA ARG A 22 10.76 2.87 2.07
C ARG A 22 10.74 2.06 3.37
N PRO A 23 11.80 2.07 4.21
CA PRO A 23 11.82 1.32 5.47
C PRO A 23 10.59 1.58 6.34
N GLY A 24 10.17 2.86 6.46
CA GLY A 24 9.01 3.21 7.27
C GLY A 24 9.30 3.09 8.76
N ARG A 25 8.29 2.76 9.56
CA ARG A 25 8.36 2.57 11.01
C ARG A 25 7.80 1.21 11.39
N HIS A 26 8.38 0.57 12.41
CA HIS A 26 7.84 -0.66 13.00
C HIS A 26 6.54 -0.44 13.81
N GLU A 27 6.13 0.82 13.98
CA GLU A 27 4.92 1.20 14.68
C GLU A 27 4.18 2.35 13.97
N PRO A 28 2.84 2.47 14.16
CA PRO A 28 1.96 1.47 14.78
C PRO A 28 1.79 0.22 13.89
N MET A 29 1.41 -0.91 14.50
CA MET A 29 1.15 -2.16 13.78
C MET A 29 -0.06 -2.06 12.84
N GLY A 30 -0.04 -2.85 11.77
CA GLY A 30 -1.04 -2.85 10.71
C GLY A 30 -0.72 -1.85 9.59
N ALA A 31 -1.74 -1.44 8.86
CA ALA A 31 -1.65 -0.43 7.81
C ALA A 31 -2.18 0.91 8.35
N THR A 32 -1.33 1.92 8.42
CA THR A 32 -1.65 3.23 9.00
C THR A 32 -1.34 4.36 8.04
N LEU A 33 -2.32 5.24 7.81
CA LEU A 33 -2.10 6.48 7.04
C LEU A 33 -1.14 7.41 7.78
N ARG A 34 -0.04 7.79 7.12
CA ARG A 34 0.93 8.76 7.63
C ARG A 34 1.66 9.46 6.51
N ASP A 35 2.07 10.71 6.75
CA ASP A 35 3.05 11.43 5.92
C ASP A 35 2.71 11.41 4.42
N GLY A 36 1.42 11.47 4.07
CA GLY A 36 0.93 11.40 2.69
C GLY A 36 1.01 10.02 2.03
N GLY A 37 1.06 8.94 2.82
CA GLY A 37 1.09 7.56 2.37
C GLY A 37 0.62 6.58 3.44
N VAL A 38 1.02 5.31 3.32
CA VAL A 38 0.66 4.22 4.24
C VAL A 38 1.93 3.60 4.81
N ASN A 39 2.00 3.52 6.14
CA ASN A 39 2.98 2.72 6.85
C ASN A 39 2.40 1.34 7.15
N PHE A 40 3.12 0.29 6.81
CA PHE A 40 2.80 -1.10 7.12
C PHE A 40 3.78 -1.61 8.16
N ALA A 41 3.27 -2.23 9.22
CA ALA A 41 4.07 -2.94 10.21
C ALA A 41 3.39 -4.25 10.60
N VAL A 42 4.09 -5.37 10.40
CA VAL A 42 3.58 -6.73 10.59
C VAL A 42 4.56 -7.51 11.46
N PHE A 43 4.10 -7.98 12.61
CA PHE A 43 4.89 -8.85 13.47
C PHE A 43 4.83 -10.30 13.00
N SER A 44 5.99 -10.97 12.96
CA SER A 44 6.08 -12.42 12.82
C SER A 44 7.36 -12.95 13.44
N SER A 45 7.24 -13.90 14.36
CA SER A 45 8.37 -14.59 14.99
C SER A 45 9.05 -15.63 14.10
N HIS A 46 8.41 -16.03 13.00
CA HIS A 46 8.85 -17.17 12.17
C HIS A 46 8.97 -16.85 10.68
N ALA A 47 8.40 -15.73 10.20
CA ALA A 47 8.50 -15.38 8.80
C ALA A 47 9.96 -15.04 8.44
N GLN A 48 10.43 -15.57 7.31
CA GLN A 48 11.72 -15.20 6.73
C GLN A 48 11.61 -13.99 5.80
N ARG A 49 10.41 -13.73 5.28
CA ARG A 49 10.08 -12.62 4.38
C ARG A 49 8.58 -12.35 4.46
N ILE A 50 8.21 -11.08 4.38
CA ILE A 50 6.81 -10.64 4.21
C ILE A 50 6.74 -9.76 2.97
N GLU A 51 5.70 -9.93 2.17
CA GLU A 51 5.45 -9.15 0.96
C GLU A 51 4.07 -8.50 1.04
N LEU A 52 4.02 -7.24 0.64
CA LEU A 52 2.80 -6.48 0.47
C LEU A 52 2.27 -6.71 -0.95
N CYS A 53 1.08 -7.28 -1.07
CA CYS A 53 0.35 -7.41 -2.32
C CYS A 53 -0.58 -6.21 -2.49
N LEU A 54 -0.42 -5.49 -3.60
CA LEU A 54 -1.33 -4.43 -4.03
C LEU A 54 -2.33 -5.00 -5.03
N PHE A 55 -3.57 -4.61 -4.91
CA PHE A 55 -4.64 -5.01 -5.82
C PHE A 55 -5.20 -3.80 -6.56
N ASP A 56 -5.88 -4.07 -7.67
CA ASP A 56 -6.62 -3.06 -8.40
C ASP A 56 -7.84 -2.55 -7.59
N ALA A 57 -8.51 -1.52 -8.09
CA ALA A 57 -9.64 -0.91 -7.40
C ALA A 57 -10.84 -1.86 -7.23
N THR A 58 -10.92 -2.94 -8.03
CA THR A 58 -11.96 -3.97 -7.86
C THR A 58 -11.55 -5.03 -6.84
N GLY A 59 -10.26 -5.12 -6.50
CA GLY A 59 -9.70 -6.11 -5.58
C GLY A 59 -9.50 -7.49 -6.22
N GLU A 60 -9.71 -7.61 -7.53
CA GLU A 60 -9.72 -8.90 -8.23
C GLU A 60 -8.35 -9.28 -8.78
N ARG A 61 -7.52 -8.28 -9.09
CA ARG A 61 -6.20 -8.52 -9.67
C ARG A 61 -5.10 -7.93 -8.81
N GLU A 62 -4.12 -8.77 -8.50
CA GLU A 62 -2.85 -8.31 -7.94
C GLU A 62 -2.10 -7.47 -8.98
N VAL A 63 -1.78 -6.24 -8.61
CA VAL A 63 -1.07 -5.25 -9.43
C VAL A 63 0.42 -5.30 -9.17
N GLU A 64 0.84 -5.45 -7.90
CA GLU A 64 2.24 -5.42 -7.52
C GLU A 64 2.50 -6.17 -6.21
N ARG A 65 3.71 -6.71 -6.07
CA ARG A 65 4.22 -7.32 -4.84
C ARG A 65 5.51 -6.65 -4.42
N LEU A 66 5.53 -6.16 -3.19
CA LEU A 66 6.64 -5.40 -2.65
C LEU A 66 7.16 -6.04 -1.35
N PRO A 67 8.45 -6.39 -1.25
CA PRO A 67 8.99 -6.93 -0.01
C PRO A 67 9.03 -5.87 1.10
N LEU A 68 8.62 -6.24 2.31
CA LEU A 68 8.81 -5.43 3.50
C LEU A 68 10.26 -5.50 3.99
N HIS A 69 10.70 -4.45 4.68
CA HIS A 69 11.99 -4.38 5.36
C HIS A 69 11.94 -5.07 6.72
N GLY A 70 13.10 -5.51 7.22
CA GLY A 70 13.24 -6.15 8.54
C GLY A 70 13.71 -7.61 8.46
N PRO A 71 13.47 -8.41 9.53
CA PRO A 71 12.75 -8.06 10.75
C PRO A 71 13.59 -7.18 11.70
N TYR A 72 12.95 -6.20 12.33
CA TYR A 72 13.48 -5.49 13.50
C TYR A 72 12.60 -5.85 14.70
N ASP A 73 13.17 -6.53 15.69
CA ASP A 73 12.44 -7.07 16.86
C ASP A 73 11.21 -7.93 16.47
N GLY A 74 11.36 -8.74 15.41
CA GLY A 74 10.27 -9.55 14.86
C GLY A 74 9.23 -8.78 14.03
N VAL A 75 9.43 -7.47 13.82
CA VAL A 75 8.52 -6.63 13.02
C VAL A 75 9.09 -6.34 11.64
N PHE A 76 8.32 -6.72 10.62
CA PHE A 76 8.53 -6.33 9.23
C PHE A 76 7.78 -5.04 8.95
N HIS A 77 8.41 -4.10 8.28
CA HIS A 77 7.83 -2.78 8.06
C HIS A 77 8.16 -2.21 6.70
N GLY A 78 7.30 -1.30 6.23
CA GLY A 78 7.48 -0.63 4.95
C GLY A 78 6.55 0.56 4.82
N PHE A 79 7.00 1.60 4.14
CA PHE A 79 6.21 2.79 3.87
C PHE A 79 6.01 2.98 2.37
N MET A 80 4.75 3.14 1.97
CA MET A 80 4.31 3.43 0.62
C MET A 80 3.87 4.91 0.50
N PRO A 81 4.62 5.77 -0.21
CA PRO A 81 4.19 7.13 -0.49
C PRO A 81 2.99 7.15 -1.44
N GLY A 82 2.06 8.08 -1.24
CA GLY A 82 0.90 8.25 -2.11
C GLY A 82 -0.20 7.19 -1.94
N GLY A 83 0.00 6.18 -1.10
CA GLY A 83 -1.04 5.20 -0.79
C GLY A 83 -2.22 5.86 -0.06
N ARG A 84 -3.43 5.50 -0.47
CA ARG A 84 -4.68 5.82 0.23
C ARG A 84 -5.37 4.50 0.57
N VAL A 85 -5.97 4.42 1.75
CA VAL A 85 -6.74 3.27 2.23
C VAL A 85 -8.23 3.57 2.21
#